data_AF-A0A218Z9I2-F1
#
_entry.id   AF-A0A218Z9I2-F1
#
_cell.length_a   1.000
_cell.length_b   1.000
_cell.length_c   1.000
_cell.angle_alpha   90.00
_cell.angle_beta   90.00
_cell.angle_gamma   90.00
#
_symmetry.space_group_name_H-M   'P 1'
#
loop_
_entity.id
_entity.type
_entity.pdbx_description
1 polymer ?
#
loop_
_entity_poly.entity_id
_entity_poly.type
_entity_poly.pdbx_seq_one_letter_code
_entity_poly.pdbx_strand_id
1 'polypeptide(L)'
;MSFNQVIKKKITGTAIKDGSRITLSVATTTTHWTRPDSAVAEVGTLLSRSVAAWQEQLPQDTTEVCSRETDHTSRTDAREHLTVVCFNTTGEGTTRHLPVSREPARPPSPEGQTCRKE
;
A
#
# COMPACT_ATOMS: atom_id res chain seq x y z
N MET A 1 9.15 4.50 20.78
CA MET A 1 7.94 5.04 20.12
C MET A 1 6.97 3.89 19.95
N SER A 2 5.79 3.95 20.57
CA SER A 2 4.80 2.87 20.49
C SER A 2 4.12 2.94 19.13
N PHE A 3 4.29 1.92 18.29
CA PHE A 3 3.57 1.82 17.04
C PHE A 3 2.11 1.44 17.34
N ASN A 4 1.15 2.06 16.66
CA ASN A 4 -0.27 1.67 16.76
C ASN A 4 -0.37 0.19 16.38
N GLN A 5 -0.56 -0.70 17.35
CA GLN A 5 -0.62 -2.13 17.07
C GLN A 5 -1.93 -2.42 16.35
N VAL A 6 -1.87 -3.17 15.25
CA VAL A 6 -3.06 -3.63 14.53
C VAL A 6 -3.68 -4.78 15.33
N ILE A 7 -4.82 -4.51 15.96
CA ILE A 7 -5.57 -5.48 16.78
C ILE A 7 -6.47 -6.32 15.88
N LYS A 8 -7.15 -5.68 14.92
CA LYS A 8 -8.01 -6.35 13.93
C LYS A 8 -7.74 -5.79 12.54
N LYS A 9 -7.80 -6.68 11.55
CA LYS A 9 -7.62 -6.39 10.13
C LYS A 9 -8.58 -7.23 9.30
N LYS A 10 -8.92 -6.74 8.12
CA LYS A 10 -9.79 -7.41 7.16
C LYS A 10 -9.07 -7.56 5.83
N ILE A 11 -9.10 -8.77 5.28
CA ILE A 11 -8.51 -9.05 3.97
C ILE A 11 -9.40 -8.41 2.90
N THR A 12 -8.80 -7.61 2.03
CA THR A 12 -9.50 -6.90 0.95
C THR A 12 -9.18 -7.47 -0.43
N GLY A 13 -8.06 -8.18 -0.57
CA GLY A 13 -7.71 -8.83 -1.82
C GLY A 13 -6.33 -9.48 -1.82
N THR A 14 -5.85 -9.83 -3.01
CA THR A 14 -4.49 -10.30 -3.24
C THR A 14 -3.89 -9.56 -4.43
N ALA A 15 -2.58 -9.35 -4.43
CA ALA A 15 -1.84 -8.76 -5.55
C ALA A 15 -0.60 -9.59 -5.85
N ILE A 16 -0.11 -9.51 -7.08
CA ILE A 16 1.20 -10.07 -7.47
C ILE A 16 2.18 -8.91 -7.53
N LYS A 17 3.25 -8.98 -6.73
CA LYS A 17 4.33 -7.99 -6.75
C LYS A 17 5.65 -8.73 -6.59
N ASP A 18 6.65 -8.32 -7.38
CA ASP A 18 7.98 -8.94 -7.40
C ASP A 18 7.93 -10.48 -7.61
N GLY A 19 6.98 -10.94 -8.44
CA GLY A 19 6.75 -12.37 -8.73
C GLY A 19 6.10 -13.17 -7.58
N SER A 20 5.80 -12.52 -6.46
CA SER A 20 5.20 -13.15 -5.27
C SER A 20 3.76 -12.74 -5.07
N ARG A 21 2.91 -13.67 -4.61
CA ARG A 21 1.53 -13.37 -4.25
C ARG A 21 1.49 -12.81 -2.83
N ILE A 22 1.04 -11.57 -2.71
CA ILE A 22 0.85 -10.89 -1.43
C ILE A 22 -0.64 -10.72 -1.12
N THR A 23 -0.96 -10.86 0.15
CA THR A 23 -2.30 -10.57 0.67
C THR A 23 -2.43 -9.10 1.01
N LEU A 24 -3.50 -8.47 0.56
CA LEU A 24 -3.83 -7.09 0.91
C LEU A 24 -4.86 -7.10 2.03
N SER A 25 -4.54 -6.39 3.11
CA SER A 25 -5.43 -6.25 4.25
C SER A 25 -5.51 -4.81 4.72
N VAL A 26 -6.56 -4.51 5.48
CA VAL A 26 -6.84 -3.18 5.99
C VAL A 26 -7.11 -3.29 7.48
N ALA A 27 -6.37 -2.55 8.29
CA ALA A 27 -6.60 -2.47 9.73
C ALA A 27 -7.98 -1.87 10.01
N THR A 28 -8.79 -2.55 10.82
CA THR A 28 -10.10 -2.08 11.27
C THR A 28 -10.06 -1.64 12.73
N THR A 29 -9.12 -2.17 13.52
CA THR A 29 -8.93 -1.76 14.90
C THR A 29 -7.44 -1.70 15.20
N THR A 30 -6.99 -0.57 15.71
CA THR A 30 -5.66 -0.39 16.28
C THR A 30 -5.76 -0.04 17.76
N THR A 31 -4.63 0.06 18.46
CA THR A 31 -4.62 0.53 19.86
C THR A 31 -5.15 1.94 20.06
N HIS A 32 -5.26 2.76 19.00
CA HIS A 32 -5.66 4.16 19.11
C HIS A 32 -6.97 4.50 18.39
N TRP A 33 -7.41 3.70 17.42
CA TRP A 33 -8.62 3.99 16.65
C TRP A 33 -9.28 2.75 16.08
N THR A 34 -10.57 2.91 15.75
CA THR A 34 -11.38 1.91 15.04
C THR A 34 -11.91 2.53 13.74
N ARG A 35 -11.84 1.78 12.64
CA ARG A 35 -12.35 2.17 11.33
C ARG A 35 -13.65 1.42 11.05
N PRO A 36 -14.69 2.10 10.54
CA PRO A 36 -15.92 1.43 10.15
C PRO A 36 -15.70 0.52 8.94
N ASP A 37 -16.42 -0.60 8.88
CA ASP A 37 -16.35 -1.55 7.77
C ASP A 37 -16.66 -0.93 6.41
N SER A 38 -17.50 0.12 6.37
CA SER A 38 -17.83 0.86 5.13
C SER A 38 -16.59 1.47 4.48
N ALA A 39 -15.62 1.92 5.27
CA ALA A 39 -14.38 2.51 4.76
C ALA A 39 -13.39 1.43 4.28
N VAL A 40 -13.52 0.17 4.70
CA VAL A 40 -12.55 -0.88 4.36
C VAL A 40 -12.48 -1.13 2.86
N ALA A 41 -13.61 -1.09 2.15
CA ALA A 41 -13.66 -1.33 0.71
C ALA A 41 -12.92 -0.23 -0.09
N GLU A 42 -13.14 1.03 0.28
CA GLU A 42 -12.48 2.18 -0.34
C GLU A 42 -10.98 2.13 -0.10
N VAL A 43 -10.56 1.88 1.14
CA VAL A 43 -9.14 1.78 1.52
C VAL A 43 -8.48 0.57 0.85
N GLY A 44 -9.18 -0.55 0.74
CA GLY A 44 -8.68 -1.73 0.04
C GLY A 44 -8.43 -1.46 -1.45
N THR A 45 -9.33 -0.69 -2.08
CA THR A 45 -9.18 -0.27 -3.48
C THR A 45 -7.97 0.66 -3.63
N LEU A 46 -7.82 1.63 -2.72
CA LEU A 46 -6.69 2.56 -2.72
C LEU A 46 -5.35 1.84 -2.48
N LEU A 47 -5.32 0.90 -1.53
CA LEU A 47 -4.17 0.07 -1.22
C LEU A 47 -3.76 -0.77 -2.43
N SER A 48 -4.71 -1.42 -3.10
CA SER A 48 -4.45 -2.21 -4.30
C SER A 48 -3.81 -1.38 -5.41
N ARG A 49 -4.33 -0.17 -5.67
CA ARG A 49 -3.76 0.77 -6.65
C ARG A 49 -2.36 1.22 -6.25
N SER A 50 -2.17 1.56 -4.98
CA SER A 50 -0.89 2.06 -4.47
C SER A 50 0.19 0.98 -4.51
N VAL A 51 -0.16 -0.27 -4.17
CA VAL A 51 0.74 -1.42 -4.28
C VAL A 51 1.10 -1.71 -5.74
N ALA A 52 0.15 -1.58 -6.67
CA ALA A 52 0.41 -1.75 -8.10
C ALA A 52 1.33 -0.65 -8.67
N ALA A 53 1.19 0.59 -8.19
CA ALA A 53 2.04 1.72 -8.57
C ALA A 53 3.38 1.77 -7.81
N TRP A 54 3.57 0.90 -6.81
CA TRP A 54 4.77 0.89 -5.98
C TRP A 54 5.96 0.37 -6.80
N GLN A 55 6.91 1.25 -7.09
CA GLN A 55 8.09 0.91 -7.90
C GLN A 55 9.19 0.24 -7.06
N GLU A 56 9.26 0.50 -5.76
CA GLU A 56 10.26 -0.13 -4.89
C GLU A 56 9.90 -1.59 -4.64
N GLN A 57 10.94 -2.39 -4.37
CA GLN A 57 10.78 -3.79 -4.00
C GLN A 57 10.17 -3.90 -2.60
N LEU A 58 9.33 -4.93 -2.42
CA LEU A 58 8.86 -5.27 -1.09
C LEU A 58 10.02 -5.72 -0.20
N PRO A 59 9.94 -5.48 1.12
CA PRO A 59 10.84 -6.14 2.06
C PRO A 59 10.85 -7.66 1.84
N GLN A 60 12.01 -8.29 2.05
CA GLN A 60 12.18 -9.71 1.82
C GLN A 60 11.11 -10.53 2.56
N ASP A 61 10.58 -11.55 1.88
CA ASP A 61 9.61 -12.50 2.43
C ASP A 61 8.27 -11.89 2.85
N THR A 62 7.93 -10.69 2.34
CA THR A 62 6.61 -10.08 2.58
C THR A 62 5.51 -10.97 2.01
N THR A 63 4.61 -11.41 2.89
CA THR A 63 3.42 -12.22 2.52
C THR A 63 2.13 -11.41 2.58
N GLU A 64 2.13 -10.33 3.35
CA GLU A 64 0.96 -9.48 3.55
C GLU A 64 1.34 -8.00 3.64
N VAL A 65 0.55 -7.16 2.98
CA VAL A 65 0.62 -5.71 3.11
C VAL A 65 -0.68 -5.22 3.74
N CYS A 66 -0.58 -4.70 4.96
CA CYS A 66 -1.71 -4.20 5.72
C CYS A 66 -1.73 -2.67 5.75
N SER A 67 -2.78 -2.04 5.24
CA SER A 67 -2.98 -0.59 5.42
C SER A 67 -3.38 -0.29 6.86
N ARG A 68 -2.46 0.34 7.58
CA ARG A 68 -2.69 0.84 8.94
C ARG A 68 -3.40 2.18 8.83
N GLU A 69 -2.67 3.20 8.41
CA GLU A 69 -3.24 4.54 8.26
C GLU A 69 -3.53 4.80 6.79
N THR A 70 -4.72 5.37 6.59
CA THR A 70 -5.16 5.93 5.33
C THR A 70 -4.38 7.21 5.06
N ASP A 71 -4.94 8.07 4.23
CA ASP A 71 -4.36 9.35 3.84
C ASP A 71 -3.97 10.21 5.06
N HIS A 72 -2.68 10.50 5.19
CA HIS A 72 -2.19 11.53 6.09
C HIS A 72 -1.05 12.30 5.42
N THR A 73 -1.06 13.61 5.64
CA THR A 73 0.05 14.50 5.27
C THR A 73 0.94 14.70 6.49
N SER A 74 2.25 14.72 6.29
CA SER A 74 3.20 15.06 7.34
C SER A 74 3.63 16.51 7.20
N ARG A 75 3.98 17.16 8.31
CA ARG A 75 4.46 18.55 8.30
C ARG A 75 5.71 18.76 7.41
N THR A 76 6.43 17.67 7.13
CA THR A 76 7.66 17.61 6.34
C THR A 76 7.44 17.04 4.92
N ASP A 77 6.33 16.33 4.69
CA ASP A 77 5.98 15.76 3.39
C ASP A 77 4.48 15.98 3.12
N ALA A 78 4.21 16.93 2.23
CA ALA A 78 2.86 17.33 1.83
C ALA A 78 2.20 16.32 0.87
N ARG A 79 2.92 15.28 0.43
CA ARG A 79 2.32 14.21 -0.37
C ARG A 79 1.46 13.35 0.54
N GLU A 80 0.35 12.91 -0.02
CA GLU A 80 -0.54 11.98 0.64
C GLU A 80 0.08 10.58 0.59
N HIS A 81 0.27 9.97 1.77
CA HIS A 81 0.87 8.65 1.89
C HIS A 81 -0.03 7.72 2.72
N LEU A 82 -0.07 6.45 2.31
CA LEU A 82 -0.63 5.34 3.07
C LEU A 82 0.47 4.73 3.94
N THR A 83 0.25 4.66 5.26
CA THR A 83 1.13 3.87 6.12
C THR A 83 0.70 2.42 6.07
N VAL A 84 1.57 1.57 5.54
CA VAL A 84 1.36 0.12 5.51
C VAL A 84 2.35 -0.61 6.40
N VAL A 85 1.94 -1.80 6.83
CA VAL A 85 2.81 -2.75 7.51
C VAL A 85 2.95 -3.96 6.59
N CYS A 86 4.18 -4.22 6.16
CA CYS A 86 4.56 -5.41 5.40
C CYS A 86 4.89 -6.52 6.41
N PHE A 87 4.03 -7.53 6.52
CA PHE A 87 4.28 -8.71 7.35
C PHE A 87 5.02 -9.77 6.53
N ASN A 88 6.09 -10.30 7.10
CA ASN A 88 6.79 -11.45 6.54
C ASN A 88 6.14 -12.78 6.99
N THR A 89 6.73 -13.91 6.60
CA THR A 89 6.26 -15.27 6.98
C THR A 89 6.31 -15.54 8.48
N THR A 90 7.19 -14.86 9.24
CA THR A 90 7.31 -15.01 10.70
C THR A 90 6.36 -14.08 11.46
N GLY A 91 5.61 -13.23 10.77
CA GLY A 91 4.69 -12.25 11.36
C GLY A 91 5.37 -10.96 11.82
N GLU A 92 6.66 -10.76 11.51
CA GLU A 92 7.36 -9.51 11.75
C GLU A 92 6.89 -8.45 10.74
N GLY A 93 6.44 -7.30 11.27
CA GLY A 93 5.89 -6.21 10.48
C GLY A 93 6.89 -5.08 10.27
N THR A 94 7.23 -4.79 9.02
CA THR A 94 8.00 -3.59 8.65
C THR A 94 7.06 -2.50 8.18
N THR A 95 7.13 -1.31 8.81
CA THR A 95 6.32 -0.16 8.37
C THR A 95 6.94 0.49 7.13
N ARG A 96 6.11 0.74 6.12
CA ARG A 96 6.48 1.46 4.89
C ARG A 96 5.43 2.54 4.60
N HIS A 97 5.87 3.62 3.98
CA HIS A 97 4.99 4.66 3.47
C HIS A 97 4.86 4.47 1.97
N LEU A 98 3.61 4.33 1.52
CA LEU A 98 3.24 4.17 0.13
C LEU A 98 2.69 5.49 -0.37
N PRO A 99 3.22 6.05 -1.48
CA PRO A 99 2.61 7.21 -2.10
C PRO A 99 1.19 6.87 -2.56
N VAL A 100 0.22 7.71 -2.20
CA VAL A 100 -1.16 7.54 -2.65
C VAL A 100 -1.24 7.93 -4.12
N SER A 101 -1.41 6.95 -5.01
CA SER A 101 -1.74 7.23 -6.41
C SER A 101 -3.25 7.40 -6.55
N ARG A 102 -3.72 8.66 -6.48
CA ARG A 102 -5.13 9.01 -6.77
C ARG A 102 -5.44 8.96 -8.27
N GLU A 103 -4.43 9.05 -9.13
CA GLU A 103 -4.56 8.80 -10.57
C GLU A 103 -4.51 7.29 -10.86
N PRO A 104 -5.33 6.77 -11.79
CA PRO A 104 -5.12 5.43 -12.33
C PRO A 104 -3.71 5.37 -12.92
N ALA A 105 -2.99 4.27 -12.68
CA ALA A 105 -1.64 4.08 -13.17
C ALA A 105 -1.58 4.49 -14.66
N ARG A 106 -0.97 5.65 -14.93
CA ARG A 106 -0.75 6.10 -16.30
C ARG A 106 0.14 5.01 -16.93
N PRO A 107 -0.25 4.40 -18.06
CA PRO A 107 0.65 3.48 -18.74
C PRO A 107 1.98 4.22 -18.97
N PRO A 108 3.13 3.53 -18.88
CA PRO A 108 4.41 4.16 -19.12
C PRO A 108 4.32 4.92 -20.44
N SER A 109 4.57 6.23 -20.38
CA SER A 109 4.63 7.03 -21.61
C SER A 109 5.69 6.40 -22.49
N PRO A 110 5.42 6.12 -23.77
CA PRO A 110 6.44 5.62 -24.68
C PRO A 110 7.44 6.74 -24.96
N GLU A 111 8.40 6.93 -24.07
CA GLU A 111 9.60 7.68 -24.37
C GLU A 111 10.48 6.80 -25.26
N GLY A 112 10.53 7.12 -26.55
CA GLY A 112 11.51 6.57 -27.48
C GLY A 112 10.97 6.01 -28.79
N GLN A 113 10.14 6.76 -29.53
CA GLN A 113 10.05 6.54 -30.98
C GLN A 113 10.88 7.61 -31.69
N THR A 114 12.19 7.35 -31.78
CA THR A 114 13.08 8.12 -32.64
C THR A 114 12.72 7.87 -34.11
N CYS A 115 12.51 8.96 -34.85
CA CYS A 115 12.49 9.13 -36.30
C CYS A 115 12.88 7.92 -37.19
N ARG A 116 12.09 7.69 -38.25
CA ARG A 116 12.56 7.89 -39.64
C ARG A 116 11.41 8.39 -40.53
N LYS A 117 11.67 9.52 -41.20
CA LYS A 117 10.96 9.95 -42.40
C LYS A 117 11.47 9.08 -43.54
N GLU A 118 10.56 8.57 -44.37
CA GLU A 118 10.81 8.21 -45.76
C GLU A 118 9.98 9.15 -46.65
#